data_AF-A9H5T9-F1
#
_entry.id   AF-A9H5T9-F1
#
_cell.length_a   1.000
_cell.length_b   1.000
_cell.length_c   1.000
_cell.angle_alpha   90.00
_cell.angle_beta   90.00
_cell.angle_gamma   90.00
#
_symmetry.space_group_name_H-M   'P 1'
#
loop_
_entity.id
_entity.type
_entity.pdbx_description
1 polymer ?
#
loop_
_entity_poly.entity_id
_entity_poly.type
_entity_poly.pdbx_seq_one_letter_code
_entity_poly.pdbx_strand_id
1 'polypeptide(L)'
;MNAPSMDEPFTESAAEAVDWQGQPVRCRDCRHEPMHRDGRCRRGRSCVRDRRARRVDRFFRHNPGMADDYLDHPYDEVRAIAARYCSLFRLTPLLDDPEPEVRVGAVLRLPQSRIGRMADDPDRRVRVALASRLEGRALMALLADADAFVRVMVVRRLAPDALVLAVDDDDADVRRWVARRLPSERLSLMLDDPEATVRQIVAGRVDVRHLPILALDDDVRVRFTAIERLPRDAVAQYGDDPEAPVRELVLHRLAEDSGKEHPDGTGT
;
A
#
# COMPACT_ATOMS: atom_id res chain seq x y z
N MET A 1 17.02 30.19 3.54
CA MET A 1 16.14 29.05 3.25
C MET A 1 14.99 29.12 4.25
N ASN A 2 13.90 29.78 3.87
CA ASN A 2 12.75 29.98 4.76
C ASN A 2 11.82 28.78 4.65
N ALA A 3 11.52 28.17 5.80
CA ALA A 3 10.49 27.16 5.94
C ALA A 3 9.11 27.75 5.57
N PRO A 4 8.21 26.99 4.93
CA PRO A 4 6.87 27.48 4.65
C PRO A 4 6.08 27.62 5.96
N SER A 5 5.56 28.85 6.16
CA SER A 5 4.62 29.25 7.20
C SER A 5 3.32 28.45 7.10
N MET A 6 3.02 27.63 8.12
CA MET A 6 1.72 26.99 8.27
C MET A 6 0.70 27.94 8.92
N ASP A 7 0.29 28.95 8.17
CA ASP A 7 -0.89 29.78 8.50
C ASP A 7 -1.84 29.78 7.31
N GLU A 8 -2.54 28.66 7.09
CA GLU A 8 -3.79 28.67 6.34
C GLU A 8 -4.96 28.95 7.31
N PRO A 9 -5.84 29.91 7.00
CA PRO A 9 -6.97 30.23 7.88
C PRO A 9 -8.08 29.18 7.72
N PHE A 10 -8.11 28.18 8.59
CA PHE A 10 -9.23 27.25 8.71
C PHE A 10 -10.42 27.92 9.39
N THR A 11 -11.39 28.37 8.60
CA THR A 11 -12.69 28.89 9.06
C THR A 11 -13.68 27.78 9.42
N GLU A 12 -13.29 26.82 10.27
CA GLU A 12 -14.27 25.89 10.86
C GLU A 12 -14.85 26.49 12.14
N SER A 13 -16.11 26.93 12.05
CA SER A 13 -16.83 27.57 13.15
C SER A 13 -17.11 26.60 14.31
N ALA A 14 -16.91 27.08 15.55
CA ALA A 14 -17.31 26.37 16.76
C ALA A 14 -18.83 26.08 16.84
N ALA A 15 -19.64 26.71 15.97
CA ALA A 15 -21.08 26.50 15.87
C ALA A 15 -21.47 25.10 15.35
N GLU A 16 -20.56 24.38 14.69
CA GLU A 16 -20.82 23.05 14.12
C GLU A 16 -20.32 21.89 15.00
N ALA A 17 -19.89 22.16 16.23
CA ALA A 17 -19.42 21.12 17.14
C ALA A 17 -20.61 20.33 17.70
N VAL A 18 -20.89 19.18 17.09
CA VAL A 18 -21.90 18.22 17.53
C VAL A 18 -21.24 16.89 17.90
N ASP A 19 -21.84 16.17 18.84
CA ASP A 19 -21.43 14.82 19.21
C ASP A 19 -21.94 13.77 18.23
N TRP A 20 -21.59 12.50 18.48
CA TRP A 20 -21.96 11.38 17.61
C TRP A 20 -23.46 11.10 17.58
N GLN A 21 -24.23 11.67 18.52
CA GLN A 21 -25.69 11.63 18.52
C GLN A 21 -26.31 12.87 17.85
N GLY A 22 -25.47 13.75 17.29
CA GLY A 22 -25.90 14.99 16.65
C GLY A 22 -26.25 16.11 17.64
N GLN A 23 -26.00 15.93 18.93
CA GLN A 23 -26.28 16.94 19.94
C GLN A 23 -25.16 17.97 20.02
N PRO A 24 -25.45 19.26 20.30
CA PRO A 24 -24.41 20.27 20.45
C PRO A 24 -23.42 19.90 21.57
N VAL A 25 -22.12 19.96 21.27
CA VAL A 25 -21.06 19.73 22.27
C VAL A 25 -21.08 20.88 23.29
N ARG A 26 -21.31 20.53 24.56
CA ARG A 26 -21.31 21.47 25.69
C ARG A 26 -20.08 21.27 26.56
N CYS A 27 -19.30 22.35 26.74
CA CYS A 27 -18.20 22.37 27.71
C CYS A 27 -18.70 22.56 29.14
N ARG A 28 -19.85 23.22 29.33
CA ARG A 28 -20.49 23.35 30.64
C ARG A 28 -20.75 21.94 31.18
N ASP A 29 -20.28 21.69 32.40
CA ASP A 29 -20.43 20.40 33.10
C ASP A 29 -19.64 19.23 32.46
N CYS A 30 -18.67 19.52 31.58
CA CYS A 30 -17.79 18.50 31.02
C CYS A 30 -16.76 18.03 32.06
N ARG A 31 -16.53 16.71 32.16
CA ARG A 31 -15.49 16.13 33.04
C ARG A 31 -14.07 16.67 32.77
N HIS A 32 -13.85 17.25 31.58
CA HIS A 32 -12.57 17.82 31.14
C HIS A 32 -12.48 19.33 31.33
N GLU A 33 -13.37 19.94 32.13
CA GLU A 33 -13.35 21.37 32.42
C GLU A 33 -11.97 21.89 32.88
N PRO A 34 -11.19 21.20 33.75
CA PRO A 34 -9.83 21.62 34.06
C PRO A 34 -8.93 21.68 32.82
N MET A 35 -8.98 20.66 31.95
CA MET A 35 -8.19 20.62 30.71
C MET A 35 -8.62 21.70 29.71
N HIS A 36 -9.89 22.07 29.71
CA HIS A 36 -10.39 23.17 28.89
C HIS A 36 -9.81 24.52 29.35
N ARG A 37 -9.73 24.76 30.66
CA ARG A 37 -9.10 25.98 31.22
C ARG A 37 -7.63 26.07 30.87
N ASP A 38 -6.92 24.95 30.87
CA ASP A 38 -5.50 24.87 30.50
C ASP A 38 -5.25 24.93 28.98
N GLY A 39 -6.30 25.11 28.15
CA GLY A 39 -6.20 25.15 26.69
C GLY A 39 -5.89 23.81 26.03
N ARG A 40 -5.92 22.70 26.79
CA ARG A 40 -5.62 21.34 26.32
C ARG A 40 -6.77 20.69 25.54
N CYS A 41 -7.97 21.26 25.60
CA CYS A 41 -9.08 20.95 24.70
C CYS A 41 -9.85 22.24 24.34
N ARG A 42 -10.47 22.28 23.15
CA ARG A 42 -11.24 23.43 22.68
C ARG A 42 -12.41 22.99 21.79
N ARG A 43 -13.63 23.42 22.11
CA ARG A 43 -14.83 23.12 21.31
C ARG A 43 -14.64 23.53 19.85
N GLY A 44 -15.06 22.68 18.92
CA GLY A 44 -14.89 22.89 17.48
C GLY A 44 -13.47 22.67 16.97
N ARG A 45 -12.50 22.37 17.84
CA ARG A 45 -11.09 22.21 17.47
C ARG A 45 -10.48 20.91 17.97
N SER A 46 -10.53 20.64 19.27
CA SER A 46 -9.99 19.44 19.93
C SER A 46 -10.94 19.03 21.05
N CYS A 47 -11.78 18.04 20.79
CA CYS A 47 -12.74 17.54 21.77
C CYS A 47 -13.02 16.06 21.51
N VAL A 48 -12.96 15.25 22.57
CA VAL A 48 -13.29 13.82 22.52
C VAL A 48 -14.79 13.55 22.33
N ARG A 49 -15.65 14.51 22.69
CA ARG A 49 -17.10 14.41 22.52
C ARG A 49 -17.57 14.78 21.12
N ASP A 50 -16.69 15.23 20.23
CA ASP A 50 -17.07 15.63 18.88
C ASP A 50 -17.19 14.39 17.98
N ARG A 51 -18.16 14.37 17.06
CA ARG A 51 -18.27 13.27 16.09
C ARG A 51 -17.13 13.22 15.07
N ARG A 52 -16.46 14.35 14.81
CA ARG A 52 -15.42 14.41 13.78
C ARG A 52 -14.16 13.74 14.32
N ALA A 53 -13.79 12.60 13.74
CA ALA A 53 -12.58 11.84 14.06
C ALA A 53 -11.31 12.71 14.18
N ARG A 54 -11.12 13.71 13.30
CA ARG A 54 -9.97 14.64 13.35
C ARG A 54 -9.89 15.45 14.65
N ARG A 55 -11.03 15.82 15.24
CA ARG A 55 -11.09 16.61 16.49
C ARG A 55 -10.88 15.73 17.72
N VAL A 56 -11.39 14.49 17.68
CA VAL A 56 -11.14 13.47 18.71
C VAL A 56 -9.66 13.07 18.71
N ASP A 57 -9.09 12.83 17.53
CA ASP A 57 -7.65 12.57 17.36
C ASP A 57 -6.80 13.70 17.93
N ARG A 58 -7.12 14.95 17.58
CA ARG A 58 -6.43 16.12 18.12
C ARG A 58 -6.55 16.18 19.64
N PHE A 59 -7.69 15.82 20.22
CA PHE A 59 -7.84 15.75 21.68
C PHE A 59 -6.85 14.75 22.29
N PHE A 60 -6.81 13.50 21.82
CA PHE A 60 -5.92 12.49 22.39
C PHE A 60 -4.44 12.77 22.11
N ARG A 61 -4.09 13.37 20.96
CA ARG A 61 -2.71 13.80 20.69
C ARG A 61 -2.17 14.77 21.75
N HIS A 62 -3.00 15.73 22.20
CA HIS A 62 -2.60 16.67 23.26
C HIS A 62 -2.75 16.08 24.67
N ASN A 63 -3.48 14.96 24.79
CA ASN A 63 -3.86 14.38 26.08
C ASN A 63 -3.78 12.83 26.05
N PRO A 64 -2.60 12.25 25.74
CA PRO A 64 -2.50 10.81 25.51
C PRO A 64 -2.83 10.00 26.78
N GLY A 65 -2.52 10.52 27.96
CA GLY A 65 -2.85 9.89 29.25
C GLY A 65 -4.36 9.71 29.51
N MET A 66 -5.24 10.34 28.73
CA MET A 66 -6.68 10.15 28.84
C MET A 66 -7.20 8.96 28.02
N ALA A 67 -6.41 8.41 27.10
CA ALA A 67 -6.91 7.43 26.13
C ALA A 67 -7.42 6.14 26.78
N ASP A 68 -6.80 5.70 27.88
CA ASP A 68 -7.20 4.49 28.60
C ASP A 68 -8.65 4.57 29.13
N ASP A 69 -9.12 5.78 29.47
CA ASP A 69 -10.48 6.05 30.00
C ASP A 69 -11.59 6.04 28.93
N TYR A 70 -11.21 5.83 27.67
CA TYR A 70 -12.09 5.92 26.50
C TYR A 70 -12.18 4.62 25.70
N LEU A 71 -11.61 3.54 26.20
CA LEU A 71 -11.61 2.25 25.53
C LEU A 71 -12.96 1.52 25.55
N ASP A 72 -13.88 1.91 26.45
CA ASP A 72 -15.24 1.38 26.52
C ASP A 72 -16.28 2.39 26.03
N HIS A 73 -15.85 3.41 25.26
CA HIS A 73 -16.74 4.47 24.80
C HIS A 73 -17.78 3.94 23.81
N PRO A 74 -19.07 4.35 23.88
CA PRO A 74 -20.12 3.81 23.01
C PRO A 74 -19.91 4.15 21.53
N TYR A 75 -19.27 5.28 21.24
CA TYR A 75 -18.88 5.65 19.88
C TYR A 75 -17.55 4.98 19.50
N ASP A 76 -17.57 4.11 18.50
CA ASP A 76 -16.44 3.27 18.09
C ASP A 76 -15.28 4.08 17.54
N GLU A 77 -15.50 5.19 16.84
CA GLU A 77 -14.40 6.04 16.38
C GLU A 77 -13.61 6.64 17.54
N VAL A 78 -14.24 6.91 18.69
CA VAL A 78 -13.52 7.32 19.89
C VAL A 78 -12.66 6.18 20.41
N ARG A 79 -13.17 4.95 20.44
CA ARG A 79 -12.38 3.76 20.83
C ARG A 79 -11.22 3.52 19.87
N ALA A 80 -11.45 3.58 18.56
CA ALA A 80 -10.44 3.35 17.52
C ALA A 80 -9.33 4.39 17.58
N ILE A 81 -9.68 5.65 17.83
CA ILE A 81 -8.69 6.72 18.02
C ILE A 81 -7.96 6.54 19.36
N ALA A 82 -8.68 6.25 20.45
CA ALA A 82 -8.07 6.02 21.76
C ALA A 82 -7.08 4.84 21.71
N ALA A 83 -7.37 3.79 20.96
CA ALA A 83 -6.49 2.65 20.71
C ALA A 83 -5.14 3.06 20.10
N ARG A 84 -5.00 4.25 19.50
CA ARG A 84 -3.70 4.75 19.01
C ARG A 84 -2.82 5.37 20.09
N TYR A 85 -3.41 5.82 21.19
CA TYR A 85 -2.74 6.60 22.23
C TYR A 85 -2.71 5.89 23.59
N CYS A 86 -3.60 4.93 23.83
CA CYS A 86 -3.70 4.22 25.10
C CYS A 86 -2.43 3.43 25.44
N SER A 87 -2.27 3.06 26.70
CA SER A 87 -1.17 2.22 27.15
C SER A 87 -1.23 0.82 26.49
N LEU A 88 -0.07 0.25 26.17
CA LEU A 88 0.00 -1.08 25.55
C LEU A 88 -0.66 -2.17 26.41
N PHE A 89 -0.67 -1.98 27.74
CA PHE A 89 -1.29 -2.91 28.70
C PHE A 89 -2.82 -2.98 28.58
N ARG A 90 -3.45 -1.98 27.96
CA ARG A 90 -4.91 -1.90 27.78
C ARG A 90 -5.38 -2.30 26.38
N LEU A 91 -4.47 -2.62 25.47
CA LEU A 91 -4.80 -2.95 24.07
C LEU A 91 -5.29 -4.38 23.86
N THR A 92 -4.87 -5.34 24.69
CA THR A 92 -5.19 -6.76 24.45
C THR A 92 -6.70 -7.03 24.37
N PRO A 93 -7.56 -6.48 25.26
CA PRO A 93 -9.01 -6.64 25.15
C PRO A 93 -9.61 -6.08 23.84
N LEU A 94 -8.99 -5.06 23.25
CA LEU A 94 -9.48 -4.44 22.01
C LEU A 94 -9.34 -5.33 20.78
N LEU A 95 -8.59 -6.44 20.87
CA LEU A 95 -8.57 -7.45 19.81
C LEU A 95 -9.93 -8.15 19.62
N ASP A 96 -10.80 -8.10 20.65
CA ASP A 96 -12.13 -8.69 20.65
C ASP A 96 -13.24 -7.62 20.50
N ASP A 97 -12.88 -6.37 20.16
CA ASP A 97 -13.86 -5.28 19.93
C ASP A 97 -14.76 -5.61 18.72
N PRO A 98 -16.08 -5.34 18.79
CA PRO A 98 -16.98 -5.58 17.66
C PRO A 98 -16.62 -4.77 16.41
N GLU A 99 -15.99 -3.61 16.56
CA GLU A 99 -15.64 -2.75 15.43
C GLU A 99 -14.23 -3.09 14.88
N PRO A 100 -14.12 -3.48 13.59
CA PRO A 100 -12.85 -3.78 12.96
C PRO A 100 -11.79 -2.67 13.05
N GLU A 101 -12.16 -1.40 12.97
CA GLU A 101 -11.21 -0.28 13.08
C GLU A 101 -10.54 -0.21 14.46
N VAL A 102 -11.25 -0.61 15.52
CA VAL A 102 -10.67 -0.71 16.87
C VAL A 102 -9.67 -1.87 16.94
N ARG A 103 -10.04 -3.04 16.38
CA ARG A 103 -9.17 -4.21 16.29
C ARG A 103 -7.90 -3.92 15.47
N VAL A 104 -8.02 -3.17 14.37
CA VAL A 104 -6.87 -2.68 13.57
C VAL A 104 -5.93 -1.83 14.45
N GLY A 105 -6.47 -0.88 15.21
CA GLY A 105 -5.69 -0.04 16.12
C GLY A 105 -4.87 -0.86 17.14
N ALA A 106 -5.46 -1.93 17.66
CA ALA A 106 -4.77 -2.87 18.55
C ALA A 106 -3.69 -3.69 17.83
N VAL A 107 -4.00 -4.26 16.66
CA VAL A 107 -3.05 -5.05 15.86
C VAL A 107 -1.80 -4.27 15.48
N LEU A 108 -1.95 -2.99 15.12
CA LEU A 108 -0.83 -2.15 14.70
C LEU A 108 0.16 -1.84 15.83
N ARG A 109 -0.26 -1.95 17.10
CA ARG A 109 0.53 -1.53 18.27
C ARG A 109 0.96 -2.67 19.17
N LEU A 110 0.21 -3.78 19.21
CA LEU A 110 0.57 -4.93 20.02
C LEU A 110 1.83 -5.65 19.49
N PRO A 111 2.59 -6.34 20.37
CA PRO A 111 3.68 -7.21 19.95
C PRO A 111 3.19 -8.32 19.02
N GLN A 112 4.03 -8.76 18.06
CA GLN A 112 3.67 -9.80 17.09
C GLN A 112 3.18 -11.10 17.75
N SER A 113 3.75 -11.47 18.91
CA SER A 113 3.36 -12.65 19.68
C SER A 113 1.92 -12.63 20.21
N ARG A 114 1.25 -11.47 20.18
CA ARG A 114 -0.13 -11.30 20.67
C ARG A 114 -1.18 -11.17 19.56
N ILE A 115 -0.76 -10.97 18.31
CA ILE A 115 -1.66 -10.67 17.19
C ILE A 115 -1.82 -11.82 16.19
N GLY A 116 -1.07 -12.92 16.35
CA GLY A 116 -1.13 -14.05 15.41
C GLY A 116 -2.52 -14.63 15.21
N ARG A 117 -3.35 -14.68 16.27
CA ARG A 117 -4.76 -15.15 16.19
C ARG A 117 -5.66 -14.32 15.27
N MET A 118 -5.24 -13.09 14.94
CA MET A 118 -5.99 -12.19 14.08
C MET A 118 -5.90 -12.58 12.60
N ALA A 119 -5.17 -13.64 12.26
CA ALA A 119 -5.10 -14.17 10.90
C ALA A 119 -6.46 -14.69 10.42
N ASP A 120 -7.30 -15.16 11.35
CA ASP A 120 -8.65 -15.66 11.08
C ASP A 120 -9.74 -14.57 11.28
N ASP A 121 -9.35 -13.30 11.38
CA ASP A 121 -10.31 -12.21 11.57
C ASP A 121 -11.27 -12.10 10.38
N PRO A 122 -12.60 -12.02 10.60
CA PRO A 122 -13.55 -11.92 9.51
C PRO A 122 -13.41 -10.63 8.67
N ASP A 123 -12.87 -9.55 9.25
CA ASP A 123 -12.68 -8.30 8.52
C ASP A 123 -11.29 -8.25 7.88
N ARG A 124 -11.27 -8.12 6.54
CA ARG A 124 -10.03 -8.03 5.77
C ARG A 124 -9.10 -6.89 6.22
N ARG A 125 -9.61 -5.77 6.76
CA ARG A 125 -8.80 -4.63 7.22
C ARG A 125 -7.91 -5.04 8.39
N VAL A 126 -8.41 -5.91 9.27
CA VAL A 126 -7.63 -6.45 10.39
C VAL A 126 -6.53 -7.37 9.85
N ARG A 127 -6.85 -8.26 8.89
CA ARG A 127 -5.87 -9.15 8.25
C ARG A 127 -4.83 -8.39 7.43
N VAL A 128 -5.20 -7.28 6.77
CA VAL A 128 -4.28 -6.33 6.13
C VAL A 128 -3.34 -5.68 7.16
N ALA A 129 -3.87 -5.22 8.30
CA ALA A 129 -3.05 -4.66 9.37
C ALA A 129 -2.07 -5.70 9.91
N LEU A 130 -2.52 -6.95 10.06
CA LEU A 130 -1.66 -8.07 10.46
C LEU A 130 -0.56 -8.32 9.43
N ALA A 131 -0.90 -8.39 8.13
CA ALA A 131 0.05 -8.55 7.04
C ALA A 131 1.07 -7.41 6.96
N SER A 132 0.79 -6.22 7.51
CA SER A 132 1.75 -5.12 7.61
C SER A 132 2.76 -5.27 8.77
N ARG A 133 2.47 -6.16 9.73
CA ARG A 133 3.22 -6.31 10.98
C ARG A 133 3.96 -7.63 11.09
N LEU A 134 3.41 -8.74 10.59
CA LEU A 134 4.02 -10.07 10.71
C LEU A 134 5.30 -10.21 9.90
N GLU A 135 6.14 -11.16 10.28
CA GLU A 135 7.39 -11.50 9.59
C GLU A 135 7.58 -13.01 9.47
N GLY A 136 8.54 -13.42 8.65
CA GLY A 136 8.94 -14.83 8.50
C GLY A 136 7.77 -15.76 8.17
N ARG A 137 7.71 -16.90 8.87
CA ARG A 137 6.68 -17.93 8.64
C ARG A 137 5.26 -17.44 8.87
N ALA A 138 5.05 -16.54 9.83
CA ALA A 138 3.73 -16.01 10.13
C ALA A 138 3.20 -15.14 9.00
N LEU A 139 4.07 -14.33 8.36
CA LEU A 139 3.70 -13.57 7.16
C LEU A 139 3.45 -14.48 5.96
N MET A 140 4.29 -15.51 5.76
CA MET A 140 4.12 -16.45 4.65
C MET A 140 2.80 -17.24 4.74
N ALA A 141 2.31 -17.55 5.95
CA ALA A 141 1.03 -18.22 6.13
C ALA A 141 -0.16 -17.43 5.53
N LEU A 142 -0.07 -16.09 5.50
CA LEU A 142 -1.10 -15.24 4.90
C LEU A 142 -1.10 -15.26 3.35
N LEU A 143 -0.19 -15.98 2.70
CA LEU A 143 -0.33 -16.30 1.27
C LEU A 143 -1.55 -17.19 0.99
N ALA A 144 -2.05 -17.94 1.98
CA ALA A 144 -3.26 -18.74 1.84
C ALA A 144 -4.54 -17.94 2.16
N ASP A 145 -4.44 -16.63 2.39
CA ASP A 145 -5.59 -15.80 2.71
C ASP A 145 -6.58 -15.76 1.54
N ALA A 146 -7.88 -15.88 1.82
CA ALA A 146 -8.92 -15.87 0.80
C ALA A 146 -9.03 -14.53 0.04
N ASP A 147 -8.67 -13.41 0.67
CA ASP A 147 -8.74 -12.08 0.07
C ASP A 147 -7.43 -11.74 -0.66
N ALA A 148 -7.52 -11.53 -1.98
CA ALA A 148 -6.37 -11.21 -2.82
C ALA A 148 -5.63 -9.95 -2.39
N PHE A 149 -6.32 -8.95 -1.81
CA PHE A 149 -5.65 -7.74 -1.33
C PHE A 149 -4.78 -8.01 -0.10
N VAL A 150 -5.18 -8.95 0.77
CA VAL A 150 -4.30 -9.41 1.86
C VAL A 150 -3.06 -10.08 1.27
N ARG A 151 -3.23 -10.98 0.29
CA ARG A 151 -2.11 -11.64 -0.40
C ARG A 151 -1.19 -10.64 -1.11
N VAL A 152 -1.73 -9.58 -1.73
CA VAL A 152 -0.96 -8.45 -2.26
C VAL A 152 -0.09 -7.80 -1.19
N MET A 153 -0.64 -7.55 0.01
CA MET A 153 0.13 -6.98 1.11
C MET A 153 1.25 -7.89 1.59
N VAL A 154 1.04 -9.21 1.55
CA VAL A 154 2.06 -10.22 1.84
C VAL A 154 3.17 -10.18 0.79
N VAL A 155 2.84 -10.31 -0.50
CA VAL A 155 3.84 -10.32 -1.60
C VAL A 155 4.55 -8.98 -1.77
N ARG A 156 4.07 -7.88 -1.19
CA ARG A 156 4.81 -6.60 -1.12
C ARG A 156 5.91 -6.61 -0.06
N ARG A 157 5.80 -7.47 0.96
CA ARG A 157 6.71 -7.51 2.12
C ARG A 157 7.59 -8.76 2.16
N LEU A 158 7.22 -9.83 1.47
CA LEU A 158 8.06 -11.03 1.39
C LEU A 158 9.46 -10.69 0.85
N ALA A 159 10.45 -11.44 1.33
CA ALA A 159 11.79 -11.43 0.77
C ALA A 159 11.71 -11.80 -0.73
N PRO A 160 12.52 -11.19 -1.62
CA PRO A 160 12.44 -11.44 -3.06
C PRO A 160 12.47 -12.93 -3.44
N ASP A 161 13.33 -13.72 -2.81
CA ASP A 161 13.45 -15.15 -3.10
C ASP A 161 12.23 -15.97 -2.68
N ALA A 162 11.46 -15.50 -1.70
CA ALA A 162 10.24 -16.17 -1.25
C ALA A 162 9.04 -15.92 -2.18
N LEU A 163 9.14 -14.97 -3.13
CA LEU A 163 8.06 -14.66 -4.06
C LEU A 163 7.77 -15.81 -5.04
N VAL A 164 8.70 -16.75 -5.20
CA VAL A 164 8.46 -18.00 -5.95
C VAL A 164 7.26 -18.79 -5.40
N LEU A 165 6.87 -18.58 -4.14
CA LEU A 165 5.70 -19.23 -3.53
C LEU A 165 4.35 -18.66 -4.01
N ALA A 166 4.36 -17.54 -4.73
CA ALA A 166 3.16 -16.82 -5.16
C ALA A 166 3.14 -16.58 -6.68
N VAL A 167 4.02 -17.23 -7.45
CA VAL A 167 4.06 -17.09 -8.92
C VAL A 167 2.78 -17.57 -9.59
N ASP A 168 2.17 -18.60 -9.02
CA ASP A 168 0.92 -19.21 -9.51
C ASP A 168 -0.31 -18.78 -8.69
N ASP A 169 -0.26 -17.63 -8.01
CA ASP A 169 -1.45 -17.12 -7.29
C ASP A 169 -2.63 -16.97 -8.26
N ASP A 170 -3.83 -17.36 -7.87
CA ASP A 170 -5.01 -17.30 -8.75
C ASP A 170 -5.33 -15.85 -9.19
N ASP A 171 -4.97 -14.86 -8.38
CA ASP A 171 -5.27 -13.45 -8.64
C ASP A 171 -4.15 -12.74 -9.43
N ALA A 172 -4.54 -12.12 -10.55
CA ALA A 172 -3.61 -11.44 -11.44
C ALA A 172 -2.91 -10.23 -10.78
N ASP A 173 -3.54 -9.50 -9.85
CA ASP A 173 -2.87 -8.39 -9.14
C ASP A 173 -1.77 -8.88 -8.21
N VAL A 174 -1.96 -10.04 -7.57
CA VAL A 174 -0.90 -10.70 -6.81
C VAL A 174 0.26 -11.07 -7.73
N ARG A 175 -0.02 -11.75 -8.85
CA ARG A 175 1.01 -12.14 -9.84
C ARG A 175 1.72 -10.92 -10.43
N ARG A 176 1.03 -9.80 -10.69
CA ARG A 176 1.68 -8.53 -11.12
C ARG A 176 2.66 -8.01 -10.07
N TRP A 177 2.31 -8.07 -8.78
CA TRP A 177 3.24 -7.68 -7.70
C TRP A 177 4.43 -8.62 -7.58
N VAL A 178 4.21 -9.92 -7.77
CA VAL A 178 5.28 -10.93 -7.85
C VAL A 178 6.21 -10.62 -9.02
N ALA A 179 5.68 -10.48 -10.25
CA ALA A 179 6.45 -10.18 -11.44
C ALA A 179 7.25 -8.87 -11.36
N ARG A 180 6.82 -7.88 -10.54
CA ARG A 180 7.58 -6.63 -10.29
C ARG A 180 8.77 -6.81 -9.36
N ARG A 181 8.73 -7.79 -8.45
CA ARG A 181 9.70 -7.94 -7.36
C ARG A 181 10.53 -9.22 -7.43
N LEU A 182 10.06 -10.23 -8.15
CA LEU A 182 10.75 -11.51 -8.31
C LEU A 182 12.15 -11.25 -8.91
N PRO A 183 13.21 -11.89 -8.41
CA PRO A 183 14.55 -11.79 -8.98
C PRO A 183 14.55 -12.13 -10.48
N SER A 184 15.38 -11.43 -11.26
CA SER A 184 15.45 -11.55 -12.72
C SER A 184 15.68 -12.99 -13.18
N GLU A 185 16.49 -13.73 -12.42
CA GLU A 185 16.91 -15.11 -12.69
C GLU A 185 15.75 -16.10 -12.52
N ARG A 186 14.65 -15.67 -11.88
CA ARG A 186 13.45 -16.46 -11.65
C ARG A 186 12.25 -16.00 -12.48
N LEU A 187 12.35 -14.89 -13.20
CA LEU A 187 11.24 -14.36 -14.02
C LEU A 187 10.81 -15.28 -15.16
N SER A 188 11.68 -16.21 -15.58
CA SER A 188 11.33 -17.22 -16.58
C SER A 188 10.15 -18.11 -16.14
N LEU A 189 9.85 -18.19 -14.83
CA LEU A 189 8.70 -18.92 -14.29
C LEU A 189 7.36 -18.29 -14.67
N MET A 190 7.34 -17.04 -15.13
CA MET A 190 6.11 -16.28 -15.39
C MET A 190 5.98 -15.88 -16.87
N LEU A 191 6.74 -16.50 -17.77
CA LEU A 191 6.71 -16.18 -19.21
C LEU A 191 5.33 -16.44 -19.82
N ASP A 192 4.70 -17.55 -19.40
CA ASP A 192 3.43 -18.01 -19.94
C ASP A 192 2.24 -17.63 -19.03
N ASP A 193 2.38 -16.59 -18.19
CA ASP A 193 1.27 -16.13 -17.34
C ASP A 193 0.04 -15.85 -18.20
N PRO A 194 -1.17 -16.31 -17.83
CA PRO A 194 -2.36 -16.11 -18.66
C PRO A 194 -2.70 -14.62 -18.87
N GLU A 195 -2.28 -13.75 -17.95
CA GLU A 195 -2.58 -12.33 -17.99
C GLU A 195 -1.46 -11.54 -18.71
N ALA A 196 -1.81 -10.91 -19.83
CA ALA A 196 -0.86 -10.14 -20.64
C ALA A 196 -0.18 -9.00 -19.86
N THR A 197 -0.87 -8.37 -18.92
CA THR A 197 -0.27 -7.34 -18.08
C THR A 197 0.79 -7.87 -17.10
N VAL A 198 0.74 -9.17 -16.73
CA VAL A 198 1.84 -9.82 -16.00
C VAL A 198 3.01 -10.10 -16.96
N ARG A 199 2.73 -10.72 -18.11
CA ARG A 199 3.76 -10.99 -19.14
C ARG A 199 4.47 -9.72 -19.62
N GLN A 200 3.78 -8.58 -19.66
CA GLN A 200 4.39 -7.29 -19.99
C GLN A 200 5.40 -6.84 -18.93
N ILE A 201 5.09 -7.00 -17.64
CA ILE A 201 6.03 -6.72 -16.54
C ILE A 201 7.23 -7.65 -16.63
N VAL A 202 7.01 -8.93 -16.95
CA VAL A 202 8.06 -9.92 -17.18
C VAL A 202 8.94 -9.49 -18.36
N ALA A 203 8.36 -9.12 -19.51
CA ALA A 203 9.06 -8.62 -20.69
C ALA A 203 9.94 -7.41 -20.36
N GLY A 204 9.52 -6.55 -19.43
CA GLY A 204 10.31 -5.40 -18.99
C GLY A 204 11.51 -5.72 -18.10
N ARG A 205 11.60 -6.93 -17.53
CA ARG A 205 12.60 -7.27 -16.50
C ARG A 205 13.39 -8.55 -16.74
N VAL A 206 12.85 -9.52 -17.48
CA VAL A 206 13.47 -10.83 -17.70
C VAL A 206 14.81 -10.68 -18.42
N ASP A 207 15.68 -11.68 -18.25
CA ASP A 207 16.95 -11.75 -18.98
C ASP A 207 16.70 -11.72 -20.50
N VAL A 208 17.58 -11.02 -21.20
CA VAL A 208 17.50 -10.76 -22.65
C VAL A 208 17.33 -12.05 -23.47
N ARG A 209 17.89 -13.18 -22.99
CA ARG A 209 17.78 -14.49 -23.65
C ARG A 209 16.35 -15.01 -23.79
N HIS A 210 15.42 -14.53 -22.97
CA HIS A 210 14.02 -14.95 -22.99
C HIS A 210 13.12 -14.01 -23.80
N LEU A 211 13.59 -12.81 -24.14
CA LEU A 211 12.81 -11.84 -24.89
C LEU A 211 12.33 -12.32 -26.27
N PRO A 212 13.05 -13.18 -27.01
CA PRO A 212 12.54 -13.69 -28.28
C PRO A 212 11.20 -14.45 -28.16
N ILE A 213 10.93 -15.05 -27.00
CA ILE A 213 9.65 -15.71 -26.71
C ILE A 213 8.54 -14.66 -26.62
N LEU A 214 8.75 -13.61 -25.82
CA LEU A 214 7.77 -12.54 -25.57
C LEU A 214 7.62 -11.57 -26.76
N ALA A 215 8.59 -11.51 -27.65
CA ALA A 215 8.49 -10.76 -28.90
C ALA A 215 7.48 -11.39 -29.89
N LEU A 216 7.06 -12.63 -29.64
CA LEU A 216 6.02 -13.33 -30.41
C LEU A 216 4.69 -13.45 -29.65
N ASP A 217 4.54 -12.73 -28.53
CA ASP A 217 3.34 -12.77 -27.70
C ASP A 217 2.07 -12.30 -28.45
N ASP A 218 0.92 -12.85 -28.10
CA ASP A 218 -0.35 -12.45 -28.71
C ASP A 218 -0.72 -10.98 -28.38
N ASP A 219 -0.32 -10.46 -27.21
CA ASP A 219 -0.58 -9.07 -26.80
C ASP A 219 0.50 -8.11 -27.32
N VAL A 220 0.06 -7.12 -28.11
CA VAL A 220 0.91 -6.09 -28.71
C VAL A 220 1.80 -5.36 -27.70
N ARG A 221 1.33 -5.13 -26.48
CA ARG A 221 2.08 -4.41 -25.44
C ARG A 221 3.23 -5.25 -24.92
N VAL A 222 3.05 -6.57 -24.85
CA VAL A 222 4.11 -7.51 -24.46
C VAL A 222 5.17 -7.56 -25.55
N ARG A 223 4.76 -7.74 -26.82
CA ARG A 223 5.67 -7.70 -27.97
C ARG A 223 6.47 -6.42 -28.04
N PHE A 224 5.81 -5.27 -27.94
CA PHE A 224 6.45 -3.96 -27.93
C PHE A 224 7.51 -3.86 -26.83
N THR A 225 7.14 -4.22 -25.59
CA THR A 225 8.06 -4.17 -24.43
C THR A 225 9.26 -5.10 -24.61
N ALA A 226 9.04 -6.29 -25.20
CA ALA A 226 10.11 -7.24 -25.45
C ALA A 226 11.07 -6.75 -26.55
N ILE A 227 10.53 -6.27 -27.68
CA ILE A 227 11.31 -5.77 -28.83
C ILE A 227 12.10 -4.51 -28.47
N GLU A 228 11.55 -3.65 -27.61
CA GLU A 228 12.26 -2.46 -27.10
C GLU A 228 13.57 -2.84 -26.39
N ARG A 229 13.58 -3.96 -25.67
CA ARG A 229 14.74 -4.45 -24.90
C ARG A 229 15.64 -5.42 -25.66
N LEU A 230 15.21 -5.94 -26.81
CA LEU A 230 16.00 -6.90 -27.58
C LEU A 230 17.32 -6.28 -28.09
N PRO A 231 18.41 -7.07 -28.21
CA PRO A 231 19.62 -6.67 -28.90
C PRO A 231 19.29 -6.28 -30.34
N ARG A 232 19.94 -5.23 -30.85
CA ARG A 232 19.59 -4.65 -32.16
C ARG A 232 19.67 -5.66 -33.30
N ASP A 233 20.69 -6.51 -33.31
CA ASP A 233 20.89 -7.57 -34.29
C ASP A 233 19.74 -8.60 -34.33
N ALA A 234 18.97 -8.70 -33.23
CA ALA A 234 17.77 -9.53 -33.16
C ALA A 234 16.48 -8.80 -33.57
N VAL A 235 16.46 -7.46 -33.67
CA VAL A 235 15.22 -6.68 -33.85
C VAL A 235 14.67 -6.74 -35.29
N ALA A 236 15.54 -6.85 -36.30
CA ALA A 236 15.16 -6.76 -37.71
C ALA A 236 14.10 -7.79 -38.15
N GLN A 237 14.11 -8.98 -37.55
CA GLN A 237 13.18 -10.06 -37.88
C GLN A 237 11.71 -9.75 -37.52
N TYR A 238 11.47 -8.73 -36.67
CA TYR A 238 10.12 -8.35 -36.22
C TYR A 238 9.53 -7.17 -37.03
N GLY A 239 10.16 -6.79 -38.16
CA GLY A 239 9.73 -5.66 -38.98
C GLY A 239 8.36 -5.81 -39.66
N ASP A 240 7.89 -7.05 -39.82
CA ASP A 240 6.59 -7.38 -40.43
C ASP A 240 5.48 -7.61 -39.38
N ASP A 241 5.65 -7.14 -38.13
CA ASP A 241 4.61 -7.25 -37.09
C ASP A 241 3.27 -6.69 -37.60
N PRO A 242 2.12 -7.34 -37.34
CA PRO A 242 0.82 -6.85 -37.78
C PRO A 242 0.47 -5.45 -37.23
N GLU A 243 1.03 -5.07 -36.08
CA GLU A 243 0.69 -3.83 -35.39
C GLU A 243 1.65 -2.70 -35.75
N ALA A 244 1.09 -1.56 -36.21
CA ALA A 244 1.88 -0.40 -36.62
C ALA A 244 2.85 0.11 -35.54
N PRO A 245 2.45 0.22 -34.25
CA PRO A 245 3.37 0.66 -33.20
C PRO A 245 4.62 -0.21 -33.05
N VAL A 246 4.50 -1.53 -33.31
CA VAL A 246 5.65 -2.44 -33.22
C VAL A 246 6.56 -2.28 -34.43
N ARG A 247 6.00 -2.15 -35.64
CA ARG A 247 6.81 -1.85 -36.85
C ARG A 247 7.56 -0.52 -36.72
N GLU A 248 6.89 0.51 -36.20
CA GLU A 248 7.50 1.82 -35.93
C GLU A 248 8.65 1.72 -34.92
N LEU A 249 8.46 0.96 -33.83
CA LEU A 249 9.52 0.66 -32.86
C LEU A 249 10.72 -0.02 -33.53
N VAL A 250 10.49 -1.04 -34.36
CA VAL A 250 11.56 -1.76 -35.08
C VAL A 250 12.35 -0.80 -35.98
N LEU A 251 11.65 0.01 -36.79
CA LEU A 251 12.29 0.99 -37.67
C LEU A 251 13.12 2.01 -36.87
N HIS A 252 12.57 2.51 -35.76
CA HIS A 252 13.27 3.44 -34.87
C HIS A 252 14.55 2.83 -34.31
N ARG A 253 14.47 1.61 -33.75
CA ARG A 253 15.60 0.86 -33.17
C ARG A 253 16.69 0.57 -34.20
N LEU A 254 16.34 0.31 -35.45
CA LEU A 254 17.31 0.08 -36.53
C LEU A 254 18.03 1.37 -36.96
N ALA A 255 17.35 2.52 -36.88
CA ALA A 255 17.88 3.83 -37.29
C ALA A 255 18.80 4.49 -36.26
N GLU A 256 18.61 4.26 -34.96
CA GLU A 256 19.42 4.86 -33.88
C GLU A 256 20.93 4.56 -33.96
N ASP A 257 21.33 3.49 -34.66
CA ASP A 257 22.73 3.03 -34.77
C ASP A 257 23.43 3.59 -36.02
N SER A 258 22.66 3.89 -37.08
CA SER A 258 23.19 4.50 -38.32
C SER A 258 23.78 5.89 -38.11
N GLY A 259 23.45 6.54 -36.98
CA GLY A 259 23.96 7.86 -36.58
C GLY A 259 25.21 7.84 -35.70
N LYS A 260 25.69 6.67 -35.26
CA LYS A 260 26.91 6.54 -34.43
C LYS A 260 28.13 6.04 -35.19
N GLU A 261 27.96 5.54 -36.41
CA GLU A 261 29.06 5.20 -37.33
C GLU A 261 29.37 6.40 -38.25
N HIS A 262 30.07 7.41 -37.72
CA HIS A 262 30.88 8.31 -38.54
C HIS A 262 32.29 8.41 -37.94
N PRO A 263 33.33 7.94 -38.65
CA PRO A 263 34.69 7.89 -38.14
C PRO A 263 35.32 9.28 -38.13
N ASP A 264 36.08 9.58 -37.09
CA ASP A 264 37.07 10.65 -37.05
C ASP A 264 37.99 10.52 -38.27
N GLY A 265 37.64 11.23 -39.33
CA GLY A 265 38.52 11.57 -40.42
C GLY A 265 39.16 12.91 -40.08
N THR A 266 40.41 12.90 -39.65
CA THR A 266 41.40 13.92 -40.01
C THR A 266 42.79 13.40 -39.67
N GLY A 267 43.37 12.69 -40.65
CA GLY A 267 44.81 12.73 -40.84
C GLY A 267 45.15 13.97 -41.65
N THR A 268 45.87 14.90 -41.02
CA THR A 268 46.83 15.83 -41.63
C THR A 268 47.86 16.18 -40.58
#